data_AF-A0A9D9JNH7-F1
#
_entry.id   AF-A0A9D9JNH7-F1
#
_cell.length_a   1.000
_cell.length_b   1.000
_cell.length_c   1.000
_cell.angle_alpha   90.00
_cell.angle_beta   90.00
_cell.angle_gamma   90.00
#
_symmetry.space_group_name_H-M   'P 1'
#
loop_
_entity.id
_entity.type
_entity.pdbx_description
1 polymer ?
#
loop_
_entity_poly.entity_id
_entity_poly.type
_entity_poly.pdbx_seq_one_letter_code
_entity_poly.pdbx_strand_id
1 'polypeptide(L)'
;RPPSATAAPGQPGSVWRRLAAAMLDGIVFWVFSTLLGALVSVLFVGESPGLVVLPPGVYDALSSLIGLALGIGVPYAYWVYPVGRWGATLGKRAFGLMVVDRRGAPPGQAKALGRALLVILLGWLALLPWWPVPFRIDRRGLHDLATDVWVIEGT
;
A
#
# COMPACT_ATOMS: atom_id res chain seq x y z
N ARG A 1 -6.86 -6.71 -34.89
CA ARG A 1 -7.71 -7.57 -34.04
C ARG A 1 -7.74 -6.93 -32.67
N PRO A 2 -8.88 -6.44 -32.14
CA PRO A 2 -8.90 -5.99 -30.76
C PRO A 2 -8.45 -7.17 -29.86
N PRO A 3 -7.65 -6.93 -28.82
CA PRO A 3 -7.29 -7.99 -27.87
C PRO A 3 -8.57 -8.62 -27.34
N SER A 4 -8.64 -9.95 -27.31
CA SER A 4 -9.77 -10.67 -26.74
C SER A 4 -10.01 -10.16 -25.32
N ALA A 5 -11.27 -9.86 -25.00
CA ALA A 5 -11.69 -9.27 -23.71
C ALA A 5 -11.37 -10.13 -22.46
N THR A 6 -10.66 -11.24 -22.63
CA THR A 6 -10.30 -12.26 -21.64
C THR A 6 -8.80 -12.47 -21.50
N ALA A 7 -7.95 -11.87 -22.34
CA ALA A 7 -6.50 -12.01 -22.19
C ALA A 7 -5.98 -11.18 -21.02
N ALA A 8 -5.19 -11.79 -20.13
CA ALA A 8 -4.51 -11.06 -19.07
C ALA A 8 -3.56 -10.00 -19.69
N PRO A 9 -3.46 -8.81 -19.10
CA PRO A 9 -2.64 -7.71 -19.63
C PRO A 9 -1.13 -7.99 -19.61
N GLY A 10 -0.69 -9.09 -18.98
CA GLY A 10 0.70 -9.53 -18.91
C GLY A 10 0.84 -10.86 -18.17
N GLN A 11 2.07 -11.36 -18.03
CA GLN A 11 2.33 -12.59 -17.28
C GLN A 11 2.04 -12.38 -15.78
N PRO A 12 1.21 -13.22 -15.13
CA PRO A 12 0.90 -13.07 -13.72
C PRO A 12 2.15 -13.17 -12.84
N GLY A 13 2.37 -12.17 -11.99
CA GLY A 13 3.53 -12.13 -11.10
C GLY A 13 3.55 -13.32 -10.13
N SER A 14 4.75 -13.87 -9.91
CA SER A 14 4.87 -15.10 -9.13
C SER A 14 4.44 -14.95 -7.66
N VAL A 15 3.91 -16.01 -7.02
CA VAL A 15 3.43 -15.95 -5.62
C VAL A 15 4.58 -15.55 -4.69
N TRP A 16 5.75 -16.15 -4.89
CA TRP A 16 6.95 -15.85 -4.11
C TRP A 16 7.51 -14.46 -4.34
N ARG A 17 7.50 -13.96 -5.58
CA ARG A 17 7.89 -12.56 -5.86
C ARG A 17 6.92 -11.58 -5.21
N ARG A 18 5.62 -11.87 -5.21
CA ARG A 18 4.60 -11.06 -4.51
C ARG A 18 4.80 -11.07 -3.00
N LEU A 19 5.09 -12.23 -2.42
CA LEU A 19 5.37 -12.36 -0.99
C LEU A 19 6.65 -11.59 -0.61
N ALA A 20 7.74 -11.79 -1.35
CA ALA A 20 9.00 -11.09 -1.11
C ALA A 20 8.86 -9.58 -1.29
N ALA A 21 8.11 -9.13 -2.30
CA ALA A 21 7.77 -7.71 -2.48
C ALA A 21 6.96 -7.16 -1.31
N ALA A 22 5.97 -7.90 -0.80
CA ALA A 22 5.18 -7.50 0.36
C ALA A 22 6.01 -7.45 1.65
N MET A 23 6.94 -8.38 1.84
CA MET A 23 7.89 -8.37 2.95
C MET A 23 8.81 -7.14 2.89
N LEU A 24 9.38 -6.86 1.71
CA LEU A 24 10.23 -5.68 1.51
C LEU A 24 9.45 -4.38 1.70
N ASP A 25 8.24 -4.29 1.13
CA ASP A 25 7.35 -3.16 1.35
C ASP A 25 7.07 -2.96 2.85
N GLY A 26 6.82 -4.04 3.59
CA GLY A 26 6.60 -4.02 5.04
C GLY A 26 7.80 -3.51 5.83
N ILE A 27 9.01 -3.97 5.50
CA ILE A 27 10.26 -3.50 6.12
C ILE A 27 10.48 -2.01 5.85
N VAL A 28 10.38 -1.58 4.58
CA VAL A 28 10.57 -0.18 4.19
C VAL A 28 9.54 0.71 4.90
N PHE A 29 8.28 0.30 4.91
CA PHE A 29 7.22 1.05 5.58
C PHE A 29 7.43 1.12 7.09
N TRP A 30 7.83 0.02 7.74
CA TRP A 30 8.08 -0.03 9.18
C TRP A 30 9.26 0.84 9.59
N VAL A 31 10.40 0.75 8.88
CA VAL A 31 11.58 1.60 9.13
C VAL A 31 11.21 3.07 8.95
N PHE A 32 10.57 3.42 7.83
CA PHE A 32 10.16 4.80 7.57
C PHE A 32 9.22 5.34 8.64
N SER A 33 8.20 4.56 9.02
CA SER A 33 7.21 4.97 10.03
C SER A 33 7.85 5.11 11.42
N THR A 34 8.80 4.25 11.76
CA THR A 34 9.51 4.32 13.05
C THR A 34 10.40 5.56 13.13
N LEU A 35 11.16 5.85 12.06
CA LEU A 35 12.00 7.05 12.00
C LEU A 35 11.16 8.34 12.01
N LEU A 36 10.05 8.36 11.26
CA LEU A 36 9.13 9.49 11.25
C LEU A 36 8.44 9.69 12.60
N GLY A 37 8.02 8.60 13.26
CA GLY A 37 7.45 8.65 14.60
C GLY A 37 8.46 9.15 15.63
N ALA A 38 9.70 8.64 15.60
CA ALA A 38 10.77 9.12 16.47
C ALA A 38 11.07 10.61 16.26
N LEU A 39 11.11 11.07 15.01
CA LEU A 39 11.28 12.48 14.67
C LEU A 39 10.15 13.34 15.25
N VAL A 40 8.89 12.92 15.05
CA VAL A 40 7.72 13.62 15.60
C VAL A 40 7.77 13.66 17.12
N SER A 41 8.11 12.55 17.78
CA SER A 41 8.24 12.51 19.23
C SER A 41 9.36 13.41 19.77
N VAL A 42 10.46 13.61 19.03
CA VAL A 42 11.53 14.54 19.41
C VAL A 42 11.11 16.01 19.21
N LEU A 43 10.34 16.30 18.15
CA LEU A 43 9.89 17.65 17.83
C LEU A 43 8.72 18.11 18.70
N PHE A 44 7.82 17.19 19.04
CA PHE A 44 6.58 17.42 19.78
C PHE A 44 6.62 16.57 21.04
N VAL A 45 7.30 17.08 22.05
CA VAL A 45 7.36 16.47 23.37
C VAL A 45 6.28 17.16 24.22
N GLY A 46 5.42 16.39 24.89
CA GLY A 46 4.37 16.92 25.79
C GLY A 46 4.93 17.66 27.02
N GLU A 47 4.78 17.09 28.22
CA GLU A 47 5.21 17.73 29.48
C GLU A 47 6.73 17.68 29.75
N SER A 48 7.52 16.93 28.96
CA SER A 48 9.00 16.97 29.04
C SER A 48 9.59 18.04 28.10
N PRO A 49 10.76 18.62 28.41
CA PRO A 49 11.29 19.77 27.69
C PRO A 49 11.74 19.37 26.27
N GLY A 50 10.82 19.44 25.31
CA GLY A 50 11.14 19.46 23.90
C GLY A 50 11.62 20.84 23.44
N LEU A 51 11.90 20.98 22.14
CA LEU A 51 12.30 22.25 21.54
C LEU A 51 11.18 23.30 21.54
N VAL A 52 9.91 22.88 21.64
CA VAL A 52 8.73 23.75 21.60
C VAL A 52 7.78 23.33 22.73
N VAL A 53 7.47 24.26 23.65
CA VAL A 53 6.52 24.05 24.74
C VAL A 53 5.18 24.65 24.36
N LEU A 54 4.11 23.85 24.43
CA LEU A 54 2.75 24.26 24.06
C LEU A 54 1.80 24.17 25.27
N PRO A 55 0.73 24.97 25.33
CA PRO A 55 -0.33 24.78 26.31
C PRO A 55 -0.94 23.36 26.19
N PRO A 56 -1.32 22.69 27.29
CA PRO A 56 -1.79 21.30 27.26
C PRO A 56 -2.90 21.03 26.23
N GLY A 57 -3.95 21.86 26.20
CA GLY A 57 -5.05 21.68 25.25
C GLY A 57 -4.66 21.89 23.77
N VAL A 58 -3.61 22.68 23.50
CA VAL A 58 -3.07 22.87 22.15
C VAL A 58 -2.21 21.67 21.75
N TYR A 59 -1.38 21.17 22.68
CA TYR A 59 -0.57 19.98 22.46
C TYR A 59 -1.43 18.76 22.12
N ASP A 60 -2.50 18.51 22.89
CA ASP A 60 -3.40 17.36 22.68
C ASP A 60 -4.10 17.43 21.31
N ALA A 61 -4.58 18.62 20.94
CA ALA A 61 -5.23 18.83 19.65
C ALA A 61 -4.27 18.62 18.47
N LEU A 62 -3.05 19.19 18.56
CA LEU A 62 -2.03 19.03 17.51
C LEU A 62 -1.52 17.60 17.42
N SER A 63 -1.28 16.93 18.54
CA SER A 63 -0.84 15.53 18.58
C SER A 63 -1.88 14.61 17.96
N SER A 64 -3.17 14.85 18.24
CA SER A 64 -4.28 14.11 17.63
C SER A 64 -4.36 14.34 16.12
N LEU A 65 -4.20 15.59 15.67
CA LEU A 65 -4.22 15.93 14.24
C LEU A 65 -3.03 15.31 13.49
N ILE A 66 -1.83 15.38 14.07
CA ILE A 66 -0.62 14.75 13.52
C ILE A 66 -0.80 13.24 13.48
N GLY A 67 -1.31 12.63 14.55
CA GLY A 67 -1.60 11.20 14.59
C GLY A 67 -2.56 10.76 13.49
N LEU A 68 -3.63 11.52 13.26
CA LEU A 68 -4.57 11.26 12.17
C LEU A 68 -3.92 11.42 10.79
N ALA A 69 -3.16 12.50 10.60
CA ALA A 69 -2.46 12.78 9.34
C ALA A 69 -1.42 11.70 9.01
N LEU A 70 -0.68 11.21 10.01
CA LEU A 70 0.27 10.12 9.84
C LEU A 70 -0.45 8.78 9.61
N GLY A 71 -1.50 8.50 10.38
CA GLY A 71 -2.25 7.24 10.31
C GLY A 71 -2.98 7.02 8.98
N ILE A 72 -3.35 8.09 8.28
CA ILE A 72 -4.02 8.01 6.96
C ILE A 72 -3.06 8.40 5.83
N GLY A 73 -2.36 9.52 5.98
CA GLY A 73 -1.53 10.11 4.94
C GLY A 73 -0.32 9.26 4.60
N VAL A 74 0.38 8.70 5.59
CA VAL A 74 1.58 7.86 5.33
C VAL A 74 1.21 6.55 4.63
N PRO A 75 0.20 5.78 5.07
CA PRO A 75 -0.26 4.62 4.31
C PRO A 75 -0.73 4.96 2.90
N TYR A 76 -1.47 6.06 2.74
CA TYR A 76 -1.91 6.49 1.40
C TYR A 76 -0.72 6.81 0.50
N ALA A 77 0.24 7.61 0.98
CA ALA A 77 1.42 8.03 0.23
C ALA A 77 2.32 6.85 -0.17
N TYR A 78 2.37 5.79 0.63
CA TYR A 78 3.20 4.62 0.35
C TYR A 78 2.49 3.52 -0.44
N TRP A 79 1.26 3.16 -0.08
CA TRP A 79 0.57 1.99 -0.64
C TRP A 79 -0.39 2.33 -1.76
N VAL A 80 -1.07 3.48 -1.69
CA VAL A 80 -2.12 3.85 -2.63
C VAL A 80 -1.54 4.68 -3.77
N TYR A 81 -0.88 5.79 -3.44
CA TYR A 81 -0.39 6.74 -4.42
C TYR A 81 0.57 6.12 -5.46
N PRO A 82 1.60 5.35 -5.07
CA PRO A 82 2.55 4.77 -6.02
C PRO A 82 1.91 3.71 -6.91
N VAL A 83 0.96 2.94 -6.36
CA VAL A 83 0.21 1.94 -7.12
C VAL A 83 -0.73 2.61 -8.11
N GLY A 84 -1.51 3.60 -7.72
CA GLY A 84 -2.44 4.23 -8.65
C GLY A 84 -1.74 5.09 -9.71
N ARG A 85 -0.62 5.74 -9.37
CA ARG A 85 0.13 6.59 -10.31
C ARG A 85 1.11 5.82 -11.20
N TRP A 86 1.81 4.83 -10.65
CA TRP A 86 2.91 4.15 -11.33
C TRP A 86 2.76 2.62 -11.37
N GLY A 87 1.68 2.07 -10.83
CA GLY A 87 1.44 0.63 -10.80
C GLY A 87 2.26 -0.12 -9.74
N ALA A 88 3.17 0.50 -9.00
CA ALA A 88 4.05 -0.27 -8.11
C ALA A 88 4.50 0.50 -6.88
N THR A 89 4.53 -0.20 -5.75
CA THR A 89 5.25 0.18 -4.53
C THR A 89 6.76 -0.08 -4.70
N LEU A 90 7.58 0.40 -3.77
CA LEU A 90 9.04 0.22 -3.85
C LEU A 90 9.43 -1.27 -3.86
N GLY A 91 8.83 -2.08 -3.00
CA GLY A 91 9.07 -3.53 -2.97
C GLY A 91 8.63 -4.20 -4.26
N LYS A 92 7.44 -3.85 -4.80
CA LYS A 92 7.00 -4.40 -6.10
C LYS A 92 7.97 -4.05 -7.23
N ARG A 93 8.46 -2.81 -7.29
CA ARG A 93 9.48 -2.41 -8.27
C ARG A 93 10.77 -3.21 -8.12
N ALA A 94 11.24 -3.39 -6.89
CA ALA A 94 12.47 -4.14 -6.61
C ALA A 94 12.40 -5.61 -7.09
N PHE A 95 11.20 -6.20 -7.11
CA PHE A 95 10.96 -7.57 -7.58
C PHE A 95 10.39 -7.64 -9.01
N GLY A 96 10.42 -6.54 -9.77
CA GLY A 96 9.92 -6.52 -11.15
C GLY A 96 8.44 -6.84 -11.23
N LEU A 97 7.61 -6.25 -10.36
CA LEU A 97 6.17 -6.42 -10.33
C LEU A 97 5.45 -5.10 -10.55
N MET A 98 4.35 -5.15 -11.28
CA MET A 98 3.48 -4.00 -11.51
C MET A 98 2.01 -4.40 -11.42
N VAL A 99 1.22 -3.55 -10.77
CA VAL A 99 -0.23 -3.56 -10.73
C VAL A 99 -0.74 -2.75 -11.92
N VAL A 100 -1.60 -3.35 -12.73
CA VAL A 100 -2.14 -2.74 -13.95
C VAL A 100 -3.64 -2.97 -14.07
N ASP A 101 -4.32 -2.11 -14.82
CA ASP A 101 -5.70 -2.32 -15.25
C ASP A 101 -5.78 -3.26 -16.47
N ARG A 102 -6.99 -3.42 -17.03
CA ARG A 102 -7.24 -4.23 -18.23
C ARG A 102 -6.45 -3.78 -19.46
N ARG A 103 -6.01 -2.53 -19.50
CA ARG A 103 -5.27 -1.94 -20.63
C ARG A 103 -3.75 -2.06 -20.42
N GLY A 104 -3.30 -2.64 -19.30
CA GLY A 104 -1.89 -2.70 -18.94
C GLY A 104 -1.34 -1.38 -18.39
N ALA A 105 -2.20 -0.39 -18.12
CA ALA A 105 -1.80 0.91 -17.56
C ALA A 105 -1.90 0.91 -16.03
N PRO A 106 -1.23 1.85 -15.33
CA PRO A 106 -1.45 2.05 -13.90
C PRO A 106 -2.95 2.20 -13.58
N PRO A 107 -3.45 1.53 -12.52
CA PRO A 107 -4.89 1.37 -12.29
C PRO A 107 -5.63 2.64 -11.85
N GLY A 108 -4.91 3.73 -11.58
CA GLY A 108 -5.48 4.97 -11.03
C GLY A 108 -5.75 4.87 -9.53
N GLN A 109 -5.96 6.03 -8.90
CA GLN A 109 -6.04 6.13 -7.44
C GLN A 109 -7.29 5.48 -6.85
N ALA A 110 -8.42 5.53 -7.55
CA ALA A 110 -9.66 4.92 -7.05
C ALA A 110 -9.54 3.40 -6.90
N LYS A 111 -8.99 2.71 -7.90
CA LYS A 111 -8.74 1.26 -7.84
C LYS A 111 -7.66 0.92 -6.82
N ALA A 112 -6.58 1.70 -6.76
CA ALA A 112 -5.53 1.49 -5.76
C ALA A 112 -6.05 1.65 -4.31
N LEU A 113 -6.89 2.66 -4.06
CA LEU A 113 -7.52 2.90 -2.77
C LEU A 113 -8.49 1.77 -2.42
N GLY A 114 -9.34 1.34 -3.36
CA GLY A 114 -10.23 0.20 -3.17
C GLY A 114 -9.50 -1.08 -2.78
N ARG A 115 -8.33 -1.35 -3.39
CA ARG A 115 -7.47 -2.49 -3.00
C ARG A 115 -6.99 -2.36 -1.56
N ALA A 116 -6.49 -1.18 -1.20
CA ALA A 116 -5.99 -0.92 0.16
C ALA A 116 -7.11 -1.07 1.20
N LEU A 117 -8.31 -0.54 0.92
CA LEU A 117 -9.46 -0.65 1.82
C LEU A 117 -9.90 -2.11 2.02
N LEU A 118 -9.94 -2.92 0.95
CA LEU A 118 -10.25 -4.35 1.07
C LEU A 118 -9.18 -5.11 1.86
N VAL A 119 -7.92 -4.73 1.71
CA VAL A 119 -6.83 -5.29 2.50
C VAL A 119 -6.96 -4.90 3.97
N ILE A 120 -7.29 -3.65 4.28
CA ILE A 120 -7.50 -3.20 5.67
C ILE A 120 -8.73 -3.90 6.29
N LEU A 121 -9.84 -3.96 5.55
CA LEU A 121 -11.11 -4.49 6.04
C LEU A 121 -11.09 -6.01 6.23
N LEU A 122 -10.39 -6.75 5.38
CA LEU A 122 -10.44 -8.22 5.35
C LEU A 122 -9.09 -8.88 5.64
N GLY A 123 -7.98 -8.13 5.69
CA GLY A 123 -6.64 -8.69 5.88
C GLY A 123 -6.44 -9.36 7.24
N TRP A 124 -7.08 -8.83 8.29
CA TRP A 124 -7.06 -9.41 9.64
C TRP A 124 -7.82 -10.74 9.72
N LEU A 125 -8.73 -11.02 8.78
CA LEU A 125 -9.46 -12.28 8.68
C LEU A 125 -8.59 -13.34 7.97
N ALA A 126 -7.48 -13.73 8.60
CA ALA A 126 -6.56 -14.75 8.08
C ALA A 126 -6.04 -14.48 6.66
N LEU A 127 -5.69 -13.23 6.35
CA LEU A 127 -5.16 -12.82 5.04
C LEU A 127 -6.12 -13.16 3.87
N LEU A 128 -7.44 -13.12 4.12
CA LEU A 128 -8.48 -13.40 3.14
C LEU A 128 -8.26 -12.73 1.76
N PRO A 129 -7.81 -11.45 1.67
CA PRO A 129 -7.55 -10.80 0.40
C PRO A 129 -6.55 -11.54 -0.52
N TRP A 130 -5.69 -12.39 0.01
CA TRP A 130 -4.65 -13.11 -0.74
C TRP A 130 -4.98 -14.58 -0.97
N TRP A 131 -6.00 -15.13 -0.32
CA TRP A 131 -6.34 -16.56 -0.41
C TRP A 131 -6.49 -17.10 -1.84
N PRO A 132 -7.11 -16.37 -2.80
CA PRO A 132 -7.26 -16.90 -4.16
C PRO A 132 -5.96 -16.94 -4.97
N VAL A 133 -4.91 -16.21 -4.55
CA VAL A 133 -3.66 -16.04 -5.32
C VAL A 133 -2.99 -17.38 -5.70
N PRO A 134 -2.73 -18.33 -4.78
CA PRO A 134 -2.10 -19.60 -5.12
C PRO A 134 -3.01 -20.55 -5.92
N PHE A 135 -4.33 -20.39 -5.87
CA PHE A 135 -5.29 -21.32 -6.49
C PHE A 135 -5.79 -20.87 -7.86
N ARG A 136 -5.37 -19.69 -8.34
CA ARG A 136 -5.83 -19.12 -9.61
C ARG A 136 -4.71 -19.00 -10.63
N ILE A 137 -5.03 -19.31 -11.89
CA ILE A 137 -4.12 -19.18 -13.03
C ILE A 137 -3.68 -17.71 -13.23
N ASP A 138 -4.61 -16.76 -13.04
CA ASP A 138 -4.35 -15.31 -13.13
C ASP A 138 -3.70 -14.71 -11.86
N ARG A 139 -3.53 -15.51 -10.79
CA ARG A 139 -2.93 -15.14 -9.50
C ARG A 139 -3.52 -13.86 -8.88
N ARG A 140 -4.79 -13.55 -9.14
CA ARG A 140 -5.47 -12.37 -8.58
C ARG A 140 -6.00 -12.68 -7.18
N GLY A 141 -5.70 -11.80 -6.21
CA GLY A 141 -6.32 -11.84 -4.88
C GLY A 141 -7.74 -11.29 -4.90
N LEU A 142 -8.52 -11.43 -3.81
CA LEU A 142 -9.87 -10.85 -3.73
C LEU A 142 -9.85 -9.32 -3.93
N HIS A 143 -8.84 -8.65 -3.39
CA HIS A 143 -8.64 -7.21 -3.57
C HIS A 143 -8.35 -6.85 -5.03
N ASP A 144 -7.63 -7.70 -5.77
CA ASP A 144 -7.38 -7.52 -7.20
C ASP A 144 -8.64 -7.80 -8.04
N LEU A 145 -9.41 -8.84 -7.67
CA LEU A 145 -10.67 -9.21 -8.33
C LEU A 145 -11.72 -8.10 -8.18
N ALA A 146 -11.91 -7.60 -6.97
CA ALA A 146 -12.93 -6.60 -6.66
C ALA A 146 -12.65 -5.24 -7.31
N THR A 147 -11.37 -4.89 -7.50
CA THR A 147 -10.97 -3.62 -8.14
C THR A 147 -10.62 -3.75 -9.61
N ASP A 148 -10.75 -4.96 -10.18
CA ASP A 148 -10.47 -5.25 -11.56
C ASP A 148 -9.05 -4.80 -11.99
N VAL A 149 -8.06 -5.35 -11.29
CA VAL A 149 -6.64 -5.16 -11.61
C VAL A 149 -5.89 -6.50 -11.65
N TRP A 150 -4.67 -6.45 -12.18
CA TRP A 150 -3.74 -7.56 -12.25
C TRP A 150 -2.41 -7.14 -11.64
N VAL A 151 -1.69 -8.06 -11.00
CA VAL A 151 -0.26 -7.87 -10.76
C VAL A 151 0.51 -8.79 -11.69
N ILE A 152 1.27 -8.15 -12.57
CA ILE A 152 2.03 -8.79 -13.63
C ILE A 152 3.52 -8.61 -13.39
N GLU A 153 4.34 -9.38 -14.10
CA GLU A 153 5.78 -9.12 -14.19
C GLU A 153 6.00 -7.82 -14.96
N GLY A 154 6.73 -6.89 -14.35
CA GLY A 154 7.17 -5.64 -14.96
C GLY A 154 8.36 -5.91 -15.87
N THR A 155 8.26 -5.46 -17.12
CA THR A 155 9.35 -5.45 -18.11
C THR A 155 10.47 -4.52 -17.70
#